data_AF-A0A815D536-F1
#
_entry.id   AF-A0A815D536-F1
#
_cell.length_a   1.000
_cell.length_b   1.000
_cell.length_c   1.000
_cell.angle_alpha   90.00
_cell.angle_beta   90.00
_cell.angle_gamma   90.00
#
_symmetry.space_group_name_H-M   'P 1'
#
loop_
_entity.id
_entity.type
_entity.pdbx_description
1 polymer ?
#
loop_
_entity_poly.entity_id
_entity_poly.type
_entity_poly.pdbx_seq_one_letter_code
_entity_poly.pdbx_strand_id
1 'polypeptide(L)'
;MPSQCSVFRIVTHYNNLSLNSANDVIISCNDQSMCFTDSQYGFMQIFHYCQPQLDNNVYGSDINEDFQILVNNLVKPDGIGVNPEETILYVIDNGCAVANGSINSHVPRVIYSHQIYRQPYKHIHFYNKRLLTPVQSRIPDEIKVD
;
A
#
# COMPACT_ATOMS: atom_id res chain seq x y z
N MET A 1 -1.05 36.55 11.06
CA MET A 1 -1.99 35.42 11.11
C MET A 1 -1.25 34.20 10.62
N PRO A 2 -1.08 33.11 11.39
CA PRO A 2 -0.55 31.88 10.82
C PRO A 2 -1.56 31.39 9.77
N SER A 3 -1.07 31.03 8.58
CA SER A 3 -1.90 30.46 7.51
C SER A 3 -2.58 29.21 8.02
N GLN A 4 -3.92 29.19 7.99
CA GLN A 4 -4.70 28.01 8.33
C GLN A 4 -4.33 26.88 7.35
N CYS A 5 -3.69 25.82 7.85
CA CYS A 5 -3.53 24.60 7.06
C CYS A 5 -4.92 24.00 6.83
N SER A 6 -5.28 23.79 5.57
CA SER A 6 -6.52 23.13 5.18
C SER A 6 -6.24 21.64 5.01
N VAL A 7 -7.15 20.80 5.52
CA VAL A 7 -7.08 19.34 5.38
C VAL A 7 -8.22 18.88 4.49
N PHE A 8 -7.91 18.09 3.47
CA PHE A 8 -8.88 17.55 2.52
C PHE A 8 -8.75 16.02 2.46
N ARG A 9 -9.88 15.32 2.27
CA ARG A 9 -9.90 13.87 2.06
C ARG A 9 -9.58 13.58 0.59
N ILE A 10 -8.57 12.76 0.34
CA ILE A 10 -8.17 12.35 -1.01
C ILE A 10 -8.98 11.13 -1.46
N VAL A 11 -9.03 10.07 -0.63
CA VAL A 11 -9.73 8.83 -0.93
C VAL A 11 -10.38 8.25 0.31
N THR A 12 -11.51 7.58 0.12
CA THR A 12 -12.32 7.03 1.22
C THR A 12 -12.99 5.71 0.85
N HIS A 13 -13.30 5.53 -0.43
CA HIS A 13 -13.98 4.37 -0.97
C HIS A 13 -13.31 3.94 -2.28
N TYR A 14 -13.45 2.67 -2.60
CA TYR A 14 -13.16 2.10 -3.92
C TYR A 14 -14.41 1.36 -4.40
N ASN A 15 -14.92 1.68 -5.59
CA ASN A 15 -16.17 1.11 -6.14
C ASN A 15 -17.35 1.11 -5.16
N ASN A 16 -17.56 2.23 -4.44
CA ASN A 16 -18.58 2.41 -3.39
C ASN A 16 -18.40 1.58 -2.12
N LEU A 17 -17.31 0.82 -1.98
CA LEU A 17 -16.96 0.09 -0.77
C LEU A 17 -15.96 0.90 0.04
N SER A 18 -16.14 0.94 1.37
CA SER A 18 -15.20 1.64 2.25
C SER A 18 -13.82 0.99 2.18
N LEU A 19 -12.77 1.79 2.18
CA LEU A 19 -11.40 1.30 2.43
C LEU A 19 -11.33 0.62 3.80
N ASN A 20 -10.43 -0.36 3.93
CA ASN A 20 -10.25 -1.13 5.15
C ASN A 20 -9.50 -0.34 6.23
N SER A 21 -8.30 0.11 5.92
CA SER A 21 -7.51 1.08 6.68
C SER A 21 -6.27 1.40 5.85
N ALA A 22 -6.37 2.47 5.06
CA ALA A 22 -5.24 2.99 4.32
C ALA A 22 -4.08 3.28 5.29
N ASN A 23 -2.88 2.80 4.97
CA ASN A 23 -1.71 2.90 5.83
C ASN A 23 -0.58 3.69 5.15
N ASP A 24 0.35 3.00 4.50
CA ASP A 24 1.50 3.62 3.86
C ASP A 24 1.14 4.22 2.51
N VAL A 25 1.78 5.34 2.18
CA VAL A 25 1.56 6.08 0.94
C VAL A 25 2.89 6.56 0.37
N ILE A 26 3.01 6.48 -0.95
CA ILE A 26 4.08 7.10 -1.72
C ILE A 26 3.46 8.02 -2.78
N ILE A 27 4.16 9.11 -3.07
CA ILE A 27 3.79 10.06 -4.11
C ILE A 27 4.99 10.19 -5.05
N SER A 28 4.77 9.98 -6.35
CA SER A 28 5.80 10.21 -7.37
C SER A 28 6.21 11.67 -7.38
N CYS A 29 7.53 11.93 -7.42
CA CYS A 29 8.04 13.29 -7.56
C CYS A 29 7.89 13.82 -9.01
N ASN A 30 7.70 12.93 -9.98
CA ASN A 30 7.67 13.29 -11.40
C ASN A 30 6.27 13.69 -11.88
N ASP A 31 5.24 12.92 -11.52
CA ASP A 31 3.88 13.10 -12.05
C ASP A 31 2.82 13.28 -10.95
N GLN A 32 3.23 13.31 -9.68
CA GLN A 32 2.34 13.38 -8.50
C GLN A 32 1.33 12.24 -8.39
N SER A 33 1.53 11.14 -9.13
CA SER A 33 0.77 9.91 -8.92
C SER A 33 0.96 9.39 -7.51
N MET A 34 -0.07 8.76 -6.97
CA MET A 34 -0.08 8.25 -5.60
C MET A 34 -0.32 6.75 -5.59
N CYS A 35 0.35 6.06 -4.68
CA CYS A 35 0.12 4.66 -4.39
C CYS A 35 0.06 4.47 -2.88
N PHE A 36 -0.88 3.66 -2.38
CA PHE A 36 -1.05 3.41 -0.96
C PHE A 36 -1.48 1.98 -0.66
N THR A 37 -1.19 1.51 0.55
CA THR A 37 -1.60 0.19 1.04
C THR A 37 -2.90 0.27 1.82
N ASP A 38 -3.76 -0.74 1.65
CA ASP A 38 -5.02 -0.88 2.37
C ASP A 38 -5.10 -2.29 2.95
N SER A 39 -4.77 -2.39 4.24
CA SER A 39 -4.84 -3.63 5.02
C SER A 39 -6.03 -3.60 5.96
N GLN A 40 -6.46 -4.75 6.45
CA GLN A 40 -7.53 -4.88 7.46
C GLN A 40 -7.10 -4.55 8.90
N TYR A 41 -5.95 -3.88 9.09
CA TYR A 41 -5.41 -3.59 10.42
C TYR A 41 -6.38 -2.79 11.29
N GLY A 42 -7.12 -1.84 10.73
CA GLY A 42 -8.08 -1.02 11.46
C GLY A 42 -9.17 -1.84 12.14
N PHE A 43 -9.72 -2.82 11.44
CA PHE A 43 -10.67 -3.75 12.02
C PHE A 43 -10.01 -4.69 13.03
N MET A 44 -8.86 -5.26 12.66
CA MET A 44 -8.11 -6.20 13.50
C MET A 44 -7.67 -5.60 14.85
N GLN A 45 -7.23 -4.34 14.85
CA GLN A 45 -6.72 -3.62 16.02
C GLN A 45 -7.78 -2.70 16.67
N ILE A 46 -9.03 -2.76 16.22
CA ILE A 46 -10.18 -2.08 16.85
C ILE A 46 -10.04 -0.55 16.82
N PHE A 47 -9.49 0.02 15.74
CA PHE A 47 -9.50 1.46 15.48
C PHE A 47 -10.34 1.86 14.26
N HIS A 48 -10.84 0.88 13.51
CA HIS A 48 -11.88 1.04 12.50
C HIS A 48 -12.95 -0.04 12.70
N TYR A 49 -14.15 0.36 13.11
CA TYR A 49 -15.20 -0.59 13.54
C TYR A 49 -16.00 -1.21 12.40
N CYS A 50 -15.86 -0.70 11.17
CA CYS A 50 -16.53 -1.25 10.01
C CYS A 50 -15.89 -2.58 9.63
N GLN A 51 -16.73 -3.59 9.37
CA GLN A 51 -16.25 -4.86 8.84
C GLN A 51 -15.62 -4.61 7.46
N PRO A 52 -14.40 -5.13 7.20
CA PRO A 52 -13.77 -5.04 5.90
C PRO A 52 -14.66 -5.51 4.75
N GLN A 53 -14.77 -4.67 3.72
CA GLN A 53 -15.55 -4.97 2.51
C GLN A 53 -14.65 -5.24 1.29
N LEU A 54 -13.37 -4.87 1.40
CA LEU A 54 -12.36 -5.01 0.35
C LEU A 54 -11.30 -6.02 0.78
N ASP A 55 -10.66 -6.64 -0.21
CA ASP A 55 -9.44 -7.41 0.02
C ASP A 55 -8.26 -6.51 0.38
N ASN A 56 -7.21 -7.12 0.92
CA ASN A 56 -5.95 -6.47 1.23
C ASN A 56 -5.17 -6.16 -0.05
N ASN A 57 -5.15 -4.89 -0.44
CA ASN A 57 -4.64 -4.45 -1.74
C ASN A 57 -3.70 -3.25 -1.61
N VAL A 58 -2.91 -3.04 -2.67
CA VAL A 58 -2.23 -1.78 -2.92
C VAL A 58 -3.00 -1.05 -4.02
N TYR A 59 -3.43 0.17 -3.74
CA TYR A 59 -4.15 1.03 -4.67
C TYR A 59 -3.25 2.12 -5.22
N GLY A 60 -3.62 2.70 -6.36
CA GLY A 60 -2.98 3.91 -6.85
C GLY A 60 -3.72 4.58 -7.98
N SER A 61 -3.27 5.79 -8.30
CA SER A 61 -3.91 6.68 -9.26
C SER A 61 -2.89 7.63 -9.86
N ASP A 62 -3.12 8.01 -11.11
CA ASP A 62 -2.55 9.26 -11.65
C ASP A 62 -3.26 10.44 -10.98
N ILE A 63 -2.55 11.56 -10.82
CA ILE A 63 -3.15 12.76 -10.25
C ILE A 63 -4.36 13.15 -11.09
N ASN A 64 -5.54 13.25 -10.47
CA ASN A 64 -6.86 13.53 -11.05
C ASN A 64 -7.68 12.35 -11.61
N GLU A 65 -7.24 11.11 -11.43
CA GLU A 65 -8.02 9.92 -11.81
C GLU A 65 -8.63 9.20 -10.60
N ASP A 66 -9.51 8.22 -10.87
CA ASP A 66 -10.00 7.31 -9.87
C ASP A 66 -8.92 6.28 -9.48
N PHE A 67 -8.87 5.91 -8.21
CA PHE A 67 -7.96 4.87 -7.73
C PHE A 67 -8.30 3.51 -8.34
N GLN A 68 -7.27 2.73 -8.65
CA GLN A 68 -7.38 1.34 -9.09
C GLN A 68 -6.53 0.42 -8.21
N ILE A 69 -6.83 -0.88 -8.26
CA ILE A 69 -6.01 -1.91 -7.63
C ILE A 69 -4.74 -2.11 -8.47
N LEU A 70 -3.58 -1.88 -7.87
CA LEU A 70 -2.27 -2.04 -8.48
C LEU A 70 -1.65 -3.40 -8.15
N VAL A 71 -1.77 -3.81 -6.88
CA VAL A 71 -1.27 -5.10 -6.40
C VAL A 71 -2.35 -5.74 -5.52
N ASN A 72 -2.64 -7.01 -5.80
CA ASN A 72 -3.56 -7.84 -5.04
C ASN A 72 -2.87 -9.14 -4.59
N ASN A 73 -3.64 -10.04 -3.98
CA ASN A 73 -3.15 -11.34 -3.50
C ASN A 73 -1.95 -11.17 -2.54
N LEU A 74 -2.12 -10.25 -1.59
CA LEU A 74 -1.23 -10.03 -0.45
C LEU A 74 -1.97 -10.41 0.81
N VAL A 75 -1.26 -10.92 1.82
CA VAL A 75 -1.89 -11.27 3.08
C VAL A 75 -2.14 -10.02 3.91
N LYS A 76 -1.13 -9.15 4.09
CA LYS A 76 -1.28 -7.82 4.69
C LYS A 76 -0.26 -6.84 4.09
N PRO A 77 -0.59 -6.06 3.06
CA PRO A 77 0.30 -5.03 2.54
C PRO A 77 0.58 -3.98 3.62
N ASP A 78 1.84 -3.58 3.72
CA ASP A 78 2.30 -2.58 4.70
C ASP A 78 3.22 -1.58 3.99
N GLY A 79 4.49 -1.47 4.37
CA GLY A 79 5.43 -0.57 3.74
C GLY A 79 5.56 -0.76 2.24
N ILE A 80 5.55 0.37 1.56
CA ILE A 80 5.77 0.50 0.14
C ILE A 80 6.87 1.52 -0.13
N GLY A 81 7.65 1.27 -1.17
CA GLY A 81 8.72 2.16 -1.60
C GLY A 81 9.00 1.98 -3.07
N VAL A 82 9.51 3.02 -3.71
CA VAL A 82 9.84 3.01 -5.15
C VAL A 82 11.31 3.38 -5.33
N ASN A 83 11.98 2.75 -6.29
CA ASN A 83 13.37 3.12 -6.60
C ASN A 83 13.48 4.53 -7.20
N PRO A 84 14.66 5.16 -7.17
CA PRO A 84 14.84 6.55 -7.66
C PRO A 84 14.39 6.76 -9.11
N GLU A 85 14.51 5.73 -9.96
CA GLU A 85 14.10 5.78 -11.36
C GLU A 85 12.59 5.56 -11.56
N GLU A 86 11.83 5.30 -10.49
CA GLU A 86 10.39 5.00 -10.51
C GLU A 86 9.97 3.84 -11.42
N THR A 87 10.83 2.82 -11.53
CA THR A 87 10.62 1.63 -12.37
C THR A 87 10.29 0.36 -11.59
N ILE A 88 10.49 0.35 -10.27
CA ILE A 88 10.26 -0.78 -9.38
C ILE A 88 9.54 -0.30 -8.11
N LEU A 89 8.41 -0.94 -7.81
CA LEU A 89 7.71 -0.82 -6.53
C LEU A 89 8.06 -2.01 -5.64
N TYR A 90 8.52 -1.69 -4.44
CA TYR A 90 8.66 -2.63 -3.35
C TYR A 90 7.42 -2.60 -2.48
N VAL A 91 6.91 -3.78 -2.11
CA VAL A 91 5.76 -3.94 -1.23
C VAL A 91 6.10 -4.98 -0.18
N ILE A 92 5.94 -4.64 1.09
CA ILE A 92 5.98 -5.60 2.20
C ILE A 92 4.65 -6.35 2.24
N ASP A 93 4.71 -7.68 2.24
CA ASP A 93 3.58 -8.52 2.65
C ASP A 93 3.86 -9.04 4.07
N ASN A 94 3.16 -8.41 5.02
CA ASN A 94 3.32 -8.58 6.45
C ASN A 94 2.27 -9.54 7.03
N GLY A 95 1.93 -10.60 6.30
CA GLY A 95 0.96 -11.60 6.73
C GLY A 95 1.20 -12.13 8.15
N CYS A 96 2.47 -12.20 8.57
CA CYS A 96 2.90 -12.63 9.90
C CYS A 96 2.43 -11.77 11.07
N ALA A 97 2.08 -10.51 10.84
CA ALA A 97 1.59 -9.63 11.88
C ALA A 97 0.19 -10.04 12.34
N VAL A 98 0.04 -10.27 13.65
CA VAL A 98 -1.24 -10.51 14.31
C VAL A 98 -1.60 -9.27 15.15
N ALA A 99 -2.89 -8.94 15.23
CA ALA A 99 -3.39 -7.74 15.89
C ALA A 99 -2.90 -7.54 17.34
N ASN A 100 -2.64 -8.64 18.05
CA ASN A 100 -2.16 -8.64 19.44
C ASN A 100 -0.63 -8.49 19.56
N GLY A 101 0.07 -8.17 18.46
CA GLY A 101 1.52 -8.03 18.41
C GLY A 101 2.29 -9.35 18.34
N SER A 102 1.61 -10.50 18.28
CA SER A 102 2.27 -11.80 18.06
C SER A 102 2.63 -12.02 16.59
N ILE A 103 3.56 -12.95 16.36
CA ILE A 103 4.03 -13.32 15.02
C ILE A 103 3.50 -14.72 14.69
N ASN A 104 2.76 -14.83 13.59
CA ASN A 104 2.46 -16.13 12.98
C ASN A 104 3.53 -16.47 11.95
N SER A 105 4.37 -17.48 12.23
CA SER A 105 5.48 -17.87 11.36
C SER A 105 5.07 -18.66 10.10
N HIS A 106 3.81 -19.04 9.94
CA HIS A 106 3.33 -19.85 8.80
C HIS A 106 2.80 -19.01 7.62
N VAL A 107 2.84 -17.69 7.74
CA VAL A 107 2.31 -16.74 6.76
C VAL A 107 3.44 -15.82 6.28
N PRO A 108 3.27 -15.16 5.12
CA PRO A 108 4.34 -14.39 4.51
C PRO A 108 4.90 -13.30 5.43
N ARG A 109 6.22 -13.14 5.35
CA ARG A 109 6.98 -12.00 5.86
C ARG A 109 8.06 -11.67 4.83
N VAL A 110 7.64 -11.03 3.76
CA VAL A 110 8.42 -10.95 2.53
C VAL A 110 8.32 -9.56 1.92
N ILE A 111 9.36 -9.18 1.19
CA ILE A 111 9.32 -8.01 0.32
C ILE A 111 9.17 -8.53 -1.11
N TYR A 112 8.16 -8.03 -1.82
CA TYR A 112 7.99 -8.24 -3.24
C TYR A 112 8.47 -7.01 -4.01
N SER A 113 9.04 -7.23 -5.20
CA SER A 113 9.27 -6.19 -6.19
C SER A 113 8.28 -6.35 -7.35
N HIS A 114 7.73 -5.24 -7.83
CA HIS A 114 6.85 -5.16 -8.99
C HIS A 114 7.43 -4.15 -9.97
N GLN A 115 7.51 -4.51 -11.25
CA GLN A 115 7.91 -3.55 -12.27
C GLN A 115 6.76 -2.58 -12.51
N ILE A 116 7.10 -1.30 -12.62
CA ILE A 116 6.17 -0.22 -12.91
C ILE A 116 6.24 0.06 -14.41
N TYR A 117 5.09 0.09 -15.06
CA TYR A 117 4.95 0.59 -16.41
C TYR A 117 4.04 1.81 -16.41
N ARG A 118 4.63 2.97 -16.67
CA ARG A 118 3.94 4.24 -16.83
C ARG A 118 3.80 4.54 -18.32
N GLN A 119 2.57 4.66 -18.79
CA GLN A 119 2.31 5.23 -20.11
C GLN A 119 1.78 6.66 -19.89
N PRO A 120 2.30 7.67 -20.61
CA PRO A 120 1.73 9.02 -20.52
C PRO A 120 0.22 8.99 -20.79
N TYR A 121 -0.56 9.64 -19.91
CA TYR A 121 -2.03 9.75 -19.99
C TYR A 121 -2.78 8.42 -19.88
N LYS A 122 -2.19 7.45 -19.19
CA LYS A 122 -2.81 6.15 -18.91
C LYS A 122 -2.42 5.67 -17.52
N HIS A 123 -3.36 4.96 -16.93
CA HIS A 123 -3.23 4.19 -15.71
C HIS A 123 -1.86 3.51 -15.53
N ILE A 124 -1.32 3.64 -14.31
CA ILE A 124 -0.09 2.95 -13.89
C ILE A 124 -0.37 1.46 -13.80
N HIS A 125 0.47 0.65 -14.44
CA HIS A 125 0.39 -0.79 -14.37
C HIS A 125 1.59 -1.39 -13.63
N PHE A 126 1.31 -2.34 -12.74
CA PHE A 126 2.32 -3.09 -12.00
C PHE A 126 2.28 -4.54 -12.46
N TYR A 127 3.45 -5.10 -12.75
CA TYR A 127 3.56 -6.44 -13.30
C TYR A 127 4.82 -7.13 -12.79
N ASN A 128 4.98 -8.42 -13.11
CA ASN A 128 6.14 -9.22 -12.72
C ASN A 128 6.43 -9.18 -11.21
N LYS A 129 5.42 -9.51 -10.38
CA LYS A 129 5.61 -9.75 -8.95
C LYS A 129 6.73 -10.77 -8.75
N ARG A 130 7.80 -10.36 -8.10
CA ARG A 130 8.95 -11.21 -7.76
C ARG A 130 9.20 -11.14 -6.26
N LEU A 131 9.47 -12.28 -5.65
CA LEU A 131 10.01 -12.32 -4.29
C LEU A 131 11.40 -11.68 -4.34
N LEU A 132 11.57 -10.56 -3.63
CA LEU A 132 12.87 -9.91 -3.48
C LEU A 132 13.64 -10.58 -2.35
N THR A 133 13.05 -10.62 -1.16
CA THR A 133 13.67 -11.26 0.00
C THR A 133 12.65 -11.62 1.08
N PRO A 134 12.78 -12.77 1.76
CA PRO A 134 12.12 -13.00 3.03
C PRO A 134 12.81 -12.19 4.14
N VAL A 135 12.02 -11.60 5.04
CA VAL A 135 12.56 -10.96 6.24
C VAL A 135 12.78 -12.04 7.29
N GLN A 136 13.96 -12.08 7.92
CA GLN A 136 14.35 -13.20 8.79
C GLN A 136 13.91 -13.02 10.25
N SER A 137 13.73 -11.80 10.72
CA SER A 137 13.39 -11.50 12.12
C SER A 137 12.39 -10.36 12.25
N ARG A 138 11.58 -10.39 13.31
CA ARG A 138 10.59 -9.36 13.65
C ARG A 138 9.54 -9.15 12.56
N ILE A 139 8.84 -8.02 12.60
CA ILE A 139 7.78 -7.61 11.69
C ILE A 139 8.34 -6.38 10.94
N PRO A 140 8.54 -6.43 9.62
CA PRO A 140 8.89 -5.25 8.83
C PRO A 140 7.67 -4.31 8.76
N ASP A 141 7.91 -3.01 8.74
CA ASP A 141 6.85 -1.98 8.78
C ASP A 141 7.00 -1.06 7.56
N GLU A 142 7.94 -0.12 7.59
CA GLU A 142 8.18 0.85 6.51
C GLU A 142 9.29 0.40 5.52
N ILE A 143 9.20 0.86 4.26
CA ILE A 143 10.30 0.88 3.30
C ILE A 143 10.69 2.33 3.03
N LYS A 144 11.98 2.65 3.19
CA LYS A 144 12.56 3.90 2.73
C LYS A 144 13.64 3.63 1.69
N VAL A 145 13.61 4.39 0.61
CA VAL A 145 14.61 4.37 -0.45
C VAL A 145 15.22 5.77 -0.53
N ASP A 146 16.54 5.85 -0.64
CA ASP A 146 17.32 7.09 -0.67
C ASP A 146 17.42 7.70 -2.07
#